data_AF-A0A6G0IWT9-F1
#
_entry.id   AF-A0A6G0IWT9-F1
#
_cell.length_a   1.000
_cell.length_b   1.000
_cell.length_c   1.000
_cell.angle_alpha   90.00
_cell.angle_beta   90.00
_cell.angle_gamma   90.00
#
_symmetry.space_group_name_H-M   'P 1'
#
loop_
_entity.id
_entity.type
_entity.pdbx_description
1 polymer ?
#
loop_
_entity_poly.entity_id
_entity_poly.type
_entity_poly.pdbx_seq_one_letter_code
_entity_poly.pdbx_strand_id
1 'polypeptide(L)'
;MDRVSELLVKVRKVVTYFHKSPQAAEVLREIQSQLHLPNHKLIHDVCTRWNSSVDMLERFWEQQPALLNAMLSRRIRRGEGLAATAVNEDDMRLIQEIIKLMSPVKVATTLLSEEKSPTISMIAPIQAKLHKHFSEDNTDMPIIAEMKRRFRQDFFDRYVELQELLNSASALDPRFKDLTFLDDVDSRDLIFMKITAEVVKMNEKEQRLTGSDLCQAETECVPAPPGMAACERLT
;
A
#
# COMPACT_ATOMS: atom_id res chain seq x y z
N MET A 1 16.50 12.24 11.13
CA MET A 1 15.32 11.48 11.60
C MET A 1 14.97 11.80 13.05
N ASP A 2 15.97 12.13 13.89
CA ASP A 2 15.76 12.50 15.30
C ASP A 2 14.72 13.60 15.49
N ARG A 3 14.67 14.59 14.57
CA ARG A 3 13.64 15.64 14.58
C ARG A 3 12.20 15.13 14.47
N VAL A 4 11.95 14.11 13.65
CA VAL A 4 10.60 13.51 13.51
C VAL A 4 10.24 12.74 14.78
N SER A 5 11.19 11.99 15.33
CA SER A 5 11.02 11.28 16.60
C SER A 5 10.73 12.24 17.76
N GLU A 6 11.46 13.35 17.85
CA GLU A 6 11.23 14.43 18.81
C GLU A 6 9.83 15.03 18.68
N LEU A 7 9.41 15.33 17.44
CA LEU A 7 8.08 15.85 17.15
C LEU A 7 6.98 14.91 17.64
N LEU A 8 7.09 13.61 17.32
CA LEU A 8 6.13 12.60 17.79
C LEU A 8 6.09 12.52 19.32
N VAL A 9 7.24 12.64 20.00
CA VAL A 9 7.30 12.69 21.46
C VAL A 9 6.56 13.92 22.00
N LYS A 10 6.72 15.10 21.39
CA LYS A 10 5.98 16.31 21.79
C LYS A 10 4.47 16.13 21.62
N VAL A 11 4.03 15.66 20.45
CA VAL A 11 2.62 15.40 20.16
C VAL A 11 2.03 14.41 21.17
N ARG A 12 2.71 13.27 21.44
CA ARG A 12 2.27 12.30 22.44
C ARG A 12 2.09 12.91 23.83
N LYS A 13 2.96 13.83 24.25
CA LYS A 13 2.83 14.49 25.56
C LYS A 13 1.58 15.37 25.63
N VAL A 14 1.26 16.11 24.56
CA VAL A 14 0.01 16.88 24.47
C VAL A 14 -1.20 15.94 24.49
N VAL A 15 -1.20 14.89 23.67
CA VAL A 15 -2.28 13.88 23.66
C VAL A 15 -2.48 13.27 25.06
N THR A 16 -1.39 12.91 25.74
CA THR A 16 -1.42 12.35 27.10
C THR A 16 -2.08 13.31 28.09
N TYR A 17 -1.76 14.60 28.00
CA TYR A 17 -2.29 15.61 28.90
C TYR A 17 -3.83 15.71 28.81
N PHE A 18 -4.35 15.82 27.59
CA PHE A 18 -5.80 15.92 27.37
C PHE A 18 -6.54 14.61 27.73
N HIS A 19 -5.89 13.46 27.65
CA HIS A 19 -6.47 12.20 28.14
C HIS A 19 -6.49 12.11 29.67
N LYS A 20 -5.44 12.58 30.34
CA LYS A 20 -5.31 12.47 31.81
C LYS A 20 -6.11 13.50 32.59
N SER A 21 -6.46 14.63 31.97
CA SER A 21 -7.16 15.74 32.63
C SER A 21 -8.61 15.86 32.15
N PRO A 22 -9.61 15.40 32.94
CA PRO A 22 -11.03 15.54 32.57
C PRO A 22 -11.44 17.00 32.31
N GLN A 23 -10.87 17.94 33.08
CA GLN A 23 -11.11 19.36 32.89
C GLN A 23 -10.56 19.87 31.55
N ALA A 24 -9.37 19.44 31.15
CA ALA A 24 -8.79 19.84 29.87
C ALA A 24 -9.56 19.22 28.68
N ALA A 25 -9.97 17.95 28.81
CA ALA A 25 -10.81 17.28 27.83
C ALA A 25 -12.15 18.01 27.63
N GLU A 26 -12.78 18.42 28.73
CA GLU A 26 -14.05 19.16 28.67
C GLU A 26 -13.89 20.54 28.04
N VAL A 27 -12.84 21.28 28.41
CA VAL A 27 -12.54 22.58 27.76
C VAL A 27 -12.26 22.40 26.27
N LEU A 28 -11.52 21.37 25.87
CA LEU A 28 -11.29 21.06 24.46
C LEU A 28 -12.62 20.81 23.73
N ARG A 29 -13.50 19.99 24.31
CA ARG A 29 -14.83 19.65 23.78
C ARG A 29 -15.72 20.88 23.58
N GLU A 30 -15.73 21.79 24.56
CA GLU A 30 -16.46 23.05 24.48
C GLU A 30 -15.93 23.93 23.35
N ILE A 31 -14.61 24.08 23.25
CA ILE A 31 -13.96 24.91 22.22
C ILE A 31 -14.14 24.32 20.82
N GLN A 32 -14.05 22.99 20.67
CA GLN A 32 -14.38 22.32 19.41
C GLN A 32 -15.79 22.69 18.93
N SER A 33 -16.75 22.69 19.86
CA SER A 33 -18.14 23.06 19.56
C SER A 33 -18.26 24.55 19.17
N GLN A 34 -17.55 25.46 19.85
CA GLN A 34 -17.53 26.89 19.53
C GLN A 34 -16.91 27.17 18.16
N LEU A 35 -15.87 26.43 17.79
CA LEU A 35 -15.18 26.54 16.50
C LEU A 35 -15.85 25.74 15.38
N HIS A 36 -16.98 25.07 15.66
CA HIS A 36 -17.68 24.21 14.71
C HIS A 36 -16.79 23.09 14.14
N LEU A 37 -15.82 22.62 14.93
CA LEU A 37 -14.95 21.50 14.57
C LEU A 37 -15.61 20.18 14.99
N PRO A 38 -15.29 19.07 14.29
CA PRO A 38 -15.69 17.75 14.74
C PRO A 38 -15.24 17.48 16.18
N ASN A 39 -16.16 16.95 17.00
CA ASN A 39 -15.93 16.68 18.41
C ASN A 39 -15.17 15.37 18.59
N HIS A 40 -13.89 15.38 18.22
CA HIS A 40 -13.02 14.21 18.27
C HIS A 40 -12.07 14.30 19.46
N LYS A 41 -11.92 13.17 20.14
CA LYS A 41 -10.81 12.99 21.08
C LYS A 41 -9.50 12.91 20.29
N LEU A 42 -8.43 13.41 20.89
CA LEU A 42 -7.09 13.11 20.41
C LEU A 42 -6.84 11.60 20.48
N ILE A 43 -5.91 11.09 19.69
CA ILE A 43 -5.58 9.66 19.66
C ILE A 43 -4.09 9.46 19.88
N HIS A 44 -3.73 8.36 20.51
CA HIS A 44 -2.33 7.94 20.69
C HIS A 44 -1.88 7.10 19.50
N ASP A 45 -0.61 7.23 19.14
CA ASP A 45 0.04 6.27 18.25
C ASP A 45 0.45 5.01 19.00
N VAL A 46 0.62 3.94 18.24
CA VAL A 46 1.22 2.67 18.64
C VAL A 46 2.60 2.63 17.99
N CYS A 47 3.66 2.62 18.81
CA CYS A 47 5.04 2.76 18.34
C CYS A 47 5.48 1.71 17.31
N THR A 48 4.84 0.53 17.30
CA THR A 48 5.13 -0.56 16.36
C THR A 48 4.33 -0.47 15.05
N ARG A 49 3.35 0.44 14.94
CA ARG A 49 2.48 0.58 13.76
C ARG A 49 2.56 2.00 13.23
N TRP A 50 3.44 2.23 12.25
CA TRP A 50 3.67 3.55 11.66
C TRP A 50 2.40 4.28 11.20
N ASN A 51 1.39 3.55 10.68
CA ASN A 51 0.10 4.12 10.28
C ASN A 51 -0.57 4.89 11.42
N SER A 52 -0.47 4.38 12.66
CA SER A 52 -1.06 5.02 13.83
C SER A 52 -0.35 6.31 14.23
N SER A 53 0.94 6.46 13.92
CA SER A 53 1.65 7.73 14.09
C SER A 53 1.13 8.77 13.10
N VAL A 54 0.85 8.38 11.85
CA VAL A 54 0.21 9.27 10.87
C VAL A 54 -1.22 9.63 11.31
N ASP A 55 -2.01 8.65 11.77
CA ASP A 55 -3.36 8.90 12.30
C ASP A 55 -3.34 9.92 13.46
N MET A 56 -2.41 9.76 14.39
CA MET A 56 -2.23 10.69 15.52
C MET A 56 -1.92 12.11 15.03
N LEU A 57 -1.01 12.23 14.06
CA LEU A 57 -0.66 13.52 13.48
C LEU A 57 -1.84 14.16 12.74
N GLU A 58 -2.59 13.39 11.94
CA GLU A 58 -3.80 13.86 11.26
C GLU A 58 -4.86 14.37 12.24
N ARG A 59 -5.16 13.60 13.30
CA ARG A 59 -6.10 14.02 14.34
C ARG A 59 -5.61 15.25 15.09
N PHE A 60 -4.31 15.32 15.38
CA PHE A 60 -3.72 16.46 16.07
C PHE A 60 -3.79 17.73 15.22
N TRP A 61 -3.51 17.62 13.91
CA TRP A 61 -3.61 18.71 12.94
C TRP A 61 -5.05 19.20 12.78
N GLU A 62 -6.02 18.30 12.61
CA GLU A 62 -7.45 18.63 12.53
C GLU A 62 -7.92 19.46 13.74
N GLN A 63 -7.39 19.13 14.93
CA GLN A 63 -7.80 19.73 16.19
C GLN A 63 -6.93 20.91 16.62
N GLN A 64 -5.94 21.31 15.81
CA GLN A 64 -4.99 22.37 16.14
C GLN A 64 -5.67 23.68 16.59
N PRO A 65 -6.69 24.23 15.91
CA PRO A 65 -7.30 25.49 16.33
C PRO A 65 -7.96 25.39 17.71
N ALA A 66 -8.60 24.25 18.01
CA ALA A 66 -9.20 24.01 19.32
C ALA A 66 -8.14 23.79 20.40
N LEU A 67 -7.04 23.09 20.09
CA LEU A 67 -5.94 22.86 21.01
C LEU A 67 -5.24 24.17 21.41
N LEU A 68 -4.96 25.04 20.44
CA LEU A 68 -4.34 26.34 20.71
C LEU A 68 -5.23 27.19 21.62
N ASN A 69 -6.53 27.29 21.33
CA ASN A 69 -7.48 28.01 22.17
C ASN A 69 -7.64 27.38 23.56
N ALA A 70 -7.65 26.05 23.65
CA ALA A 70 -7.72 25.34 24.93
C ALA A 70 -6.49 25.65 25.80
N MET A 71 -5.28 25.67 25.22
CA MET A 71 -4.05 26.02 25.94
C MET A 71 -4.01 27.47 26.43
N LEU A 72 -4.77 28.37 25.80
CA LEU A 72 -4.95 29.76 26.24
C LEU A 72 -6.00 29.90 27.35
N SER A 73 -6.87 28.89 27.54
CA SER A 73 -7.93 28.93 28.55
C SER A 73 -7.38 28.92 29.99
N ARG A 74 -7.87 29.86 30.82
CA ARG A 74 -7.54 29.92 32.25
C ARG A 74 -8.09 28.75 33.06
N ARG A 75 -9.05 28.00 32.49
CA ARG A 75 -9.63 26.79 33.12
C ARG A 75 -8.67 25.61 33.11
N ILE A 76 -7.62 25.65 32.28
CA ILE A 76 -6.63 24.57 32.17
C ILE A 76 -5.39 24.95 32.98
N ARG A 77 -5.03 24.09 33.95
CA ARG A 77 -3.76 24.22 34.67
C ARG A 77 -2.60 23.92 33.72
N ARG A 78 -1.83 24.94 33.35
CA ARG A 78 -0.55 24.77 32.65
C ARG A 78 0.44 24.10 33.61
N GLY A 79 0.50 22.77 33.60
CA GLY A 79 1.61 22.07 34.24
C GLY A 79 2.92 22.40 33.52
N GLU A 80 4.04 22.30 34.23
CA GLU A 80 5.39 22.47 33.66
C GLU A 80 5.61 21.63 32.39
N GLY A 81 4.93 20.47 32.30
CA GLY A 81 4.97 19.58 31.15
C GLY A 81 4.27 20.08 29.88
N LEU A 82 3.28 20.99 29.94
CA LEU A 82 2.57 21.47 28.74
C LEU A 82 3.24 22.69 28.11
N ALA A 83 3.81 23.57 28.94
CA ALA A 83 4.57 24.73 28.47
C ALA A 83 5.92 24.32 27.84
N ALA A 84 6.58 23.30 28.41
CA ALA A 84 7.84 22.76 27.87
C ALA A 84 7.65 21.86 26.62
N THR A 85 6.41 21.51 26.27
CA THR A 85 6.07 20.67 25.09
C THR A 85 5.37 21.43 23.99
N ALA A 86 5.43 22.76 24.03
CA ALA A 86 4.84 23.62 23.02
C ALA A 86 5.34 23.19 21.62
N VAL A 87 4.42 22.58 20.87
CA VAL A 87 4.56 22.35 19.43
C VAL A 87 4.58 23.74 18.80
N ASN A 88 5.74 24.15 18.30
CA ASN A 88 5.91 25.48 17.73
C ASN A 88 5.41 25.53 16.28
N GLU A 89 5.46 26.70 15.65
CA GLU A 89 5.01 26.86 14.26
C GLU A 89 5.79 25.99 13.27
N ASP A 90 7.10 25.79 13.48
CA ASP A 90 7.92 24.90 12.66
C ASP A 90 7.50 23.43 12.80
N ASP A 91 7.19 23.01 14.02
CA ASP A 91 6.68 21.68 14.31
C ASP A 91 5.31 21.49 13.63
N MET A 92 4.44 22.49 13.66
CA MET A 92 3.14 22.46 12.97
C MET A 92 3.28 22.33 11.45
N ARG A 93 4.17 23.13 10.84
CA ARG A 93 4.49 23.01 9.40
C ARG A 93 5.04 21.62 9.08
N LEU A 94 5.94 21.11 9.92
CA LEU A 94 6.49 19.77 9.74
C LEU A 94 5.44 18.66 9.87
N ILE A 95 4.47 18.79 10.79
CA ILE A 95 3.34 17.84 10.91
C ILE A 95 2.58 17.78 9.59
N GLN A 96 2.22 18.93 9.03
CA GLN A 96 1.47 19.00 7.78
C GLN A 96 2.25 18.36 6.61
N GLU A 97 3.54 18.64 6.49
CA GLU A 97 4.37 18.06 5.43
C GLU A 97 4.58 16.54 5.61
N ILE A 98 4.71 16.05 6.86
CA ILE A 98 4.78 14.60 7.13
C ILE A 98 3.46 13.92 6.75
N ILE A 99 2.31 14.49 7.12
CA ILE A 99 0.99 13.95 6.75
C ILE A 99 0.88 13.87 5.22
N LYS A 100 1.23 14.95 4.52
CA LYS A 100 1.22 15.00 3.05
C LYS A 100 2.14 13.96 2.42
N LEU A 101 3.36 13.80 2.94
CA LEU A 101 4.32 12.82 2.45
C LEU A 101 3.82 11.38 2.67
N MET A 102 3.26 11.09 3.85
CA MET A 102 2.90 9.74 4.27
C MET A 102 1.51 9.29 3.79
N SER A 103 0.61 10.22 3.46
CA SER A 103 -0.76 9.90 3.07
C SER A 103 -0.85 8.92 1.88
N PRO A 104 -0.10 9.09 0.77
CA PRO A 104 -0.12 8.11 -0.33
C PRO A 104 0.41 6.74 0.08
N VAL A 105 1.38 6.68 1.00
CA VAL A 105 1.94 5.41 1.52
C VAL A 105 0.90 4.68 2.35
N LYS A 106 0.14 5.42 3.17
CA LYS A 106 -0.95 4.87 4.00
C LYS A 106 -2.06 4.30 3.11
N VAL A 107 -2.48 5.04 2.10
CA VAL A 107 -3.47 4.59 1.11
C VAL A 107 -2.98 3.33 0.38
N ALA A 108 -1.76 3.34 -0.14
CA ALA A 108 -1.16 2.18 -0.82
C ALA A 108 -1.14 0.95 0.08
N THR A 109 -0.75 1.12 1.34
CA THR A 109 -0.70 0.01 2.31
C THR A 109 -2.08 -0.54 2.58
N THR A 110 -3.09 0.30 2.78
CA THR A 110 -4.47 -0.16 2.99
C THR A 110 -5.01 -0.92 1.79
N LEU A 111 -4.77 -0.42 0.57
CA LEU A 111 -5.20 -1.09 -0.67
C LEU A 111 -4.52 -2.45 -0.86
N LEU A 112 -3.21 -2.51 -0.65
CA LEU A 112 -2.44 -3.75 -0.83
C LEU A 112 -2.68 -4.78 0.29
N SER A 113 -3.18 -4.34 1.44
CA SER A 113 -3.57 -5.22 2.56
C SER A 113 -4.99 -5.78 2.43
N GLU A 114 -5.68 -5.55 1.30
CA GLU A 114 -6.98 -6.14 1.05
C GLU A 114 -6.87 -7.66 0.77
N GLU A 115 -7.68 -8.46 1.45
CA GLU A 115 -7.66 -9.92 1.35
C GLU A 115 -8.70 -10.48 0.38
N LYS A 116 -9.71 -9.68 0.01
CA LYS A 116 -10.88 -10.16 -0.76
C LYS A 116 -10.59 -10.38 -2.24
N SER A 117 -9.53 -9.76 -2.77
CA SER A 117 -9.17 -9.84 -4.19
C SER A 117 -7.66 -9.81 -4.37
N PRO A 118 -7.12 -10.48 -5.41
CA PRO A 118 -5.69 -10.41 -5.72
C PRO A 118 -5.23 -8.96 -5.92
N THR A 119 -4.19 -8.55 -5.18
CA THR A 119 -3.63 -7.18 -5.22
C THR A 119 -2.35 -7.06 -6.04
N ILE A 120 -1.80 -8.18 -6.53
CA ILE A 120 -0.49 -8.23 -7.22
C ILE A 120 -0.43 -7.32 -8.46
N SER A 121 -1.53 -7.22 -9.21
CA SER A 121 -1.64 -6.33 -10.40
C SER A 121 -1.63 -4.83 -10.06
N MET A 122 -1.85 -4.46 -8.79
CA MET A 122 -1.82 -3.07 -8.35
C MET A 122 -0.41 -2.63 -7.93
N ILE A 123 0.48 -3.57 -7.63
CA ILE A 123 1.79 -3.28 -7.02
C ILE A 123 2.66 -2.42 -7.93
N ALA A 124 2.85 -2.79 -9.20
CA ALA A 124 3.70 -2.01 -10.13
C ALA A 124 3.14 -0.58 -10.38
N PRO A 125 1.83 -0.39 -10.65
CA PRO A 125 1.25 0.95 -10.73
C PRO A 125 1.45 1.78 -9.45
N ILE A 126 1.30 1.17 -8.27
CA ILE A 126 1.50 1.85 -6.98
C ILE A 126 2.98 2.21 -6.79
N GLN A 127 3.91 1.31 -7.10
CA GLN A 127 5.35 1.57 -7.02
C GLN A 127 5.75 2.75 -7.91
N ALA A 128 5.28 2.78 -9.16
CA ALA A 128 5.55 3.88 -10.08
C ALA A 128 4.99 5.22 -9.56
N LYS A 129 3.77 5.22 -9.00
CA LYS A 129 3.18 6.43 -8.38
C LYS A 129 3.97 6.89 -7.16
N LEU A 130 4.36 5.97 -6.28
CA LEU A 130 5.18 6.29 -5.10
C LEU A 130 6.57 6.79 -5.51
N HIS A 131 7.14 6.29 -6.61
CA HIS A 131 8.42 6.76 -7.14
C HIS A 131 8.36 8.24 -7.48
N LYS A 132 7.33 8.63 -8.25
CA LYS A 132 7.08 10.01 -8.64
C LYS A 132 6.76 10.88 -7.41
N HIS A 133 5.95 10.39 -6.47
CA HIS A 133 5.59 11.11 -5.25
C HIS A 133 6.79 11.40 -4.35
N PHE A 134 7.73 10.47 -4.28
CA PHE A 134 8.93 10.66 -3.47
C PHE A 134 9.98 11.52 -4.15
N SER A 135 9.85 11.98 -5.39
CA SER A 135 10.83 12.88 -6.01
C SER A 135 11.07 14.15 -5.17
N GLU A 136 12.33 14.53 -5.05
CA GLU A 136 12.73 15.75 -4.32
C GLU A 136 12.25 17.00 -5.08
N ASP A 137 11.74 17.95 -4.32
CA ASP A 137 11.40 19.28 -4.79
C ASP A 137 12.33 20.29 -4.10
N ASN A 138 12.81 21.30 -4.82
CA ASN A 138 13.65 22.37 -4.26
C ASN A 138 12.94 23.19 -3.18
N THR A 139 11.62 23.08 -3.08
CA THR A 139 10.78 23.71 -2.06
C THR A 139 10.58 22.85 -0.81
N ASP A 140 11.05 21.60 -0.81
CA ASP A 140 10.92 20.71 0.34
C ASP A 140 11.69 21.23 1.56
N MET A 141 11.13 21.05 2.75
CA MET A 141 11.90 21.19 3.98
C MET A 141 13.07 20.18 3.99
N PRO A 142 14.26 20.51 4.51
CA PRO A 142 15.41 19.60 4.49
C PRO A 142 15.14 18.21 5.06
N ILE A 143 14.33 18.14 6.12
CA ILE A 143 13.92 16.86 6.73
C ILE A 143 12.97 16.04 5.83
N ILE A 144 12.12 16.70 5.04
CA ILE A 144 11.19 16.06 4.11
C ILE A 144 11.94 15.55 2.88
N ALA A 145 12.86 16.34 2.34
CA ALA A 145 13.76 15.92 1.27
C ALA A 145 14.58 14.68 1.69
N GLU A 146 15.13 14.67 2.90
CA GLU A 146 15.84 13.52 3.46
C GLU A 146 14.92 12.29 3.62
N MET A 147 13.68 12.46 4.10
CA MET A 147 12.72 11.36 4.19
C MET A 147 12.40 10.79 2.80
N LYS A 148 12.10 11.66 1.82
CA LYS A 148 11.87 11.29 0.42
C LYS A 148 13.05 10.48 -0.14
N ARG A 149 14.28 10.94 0.05
CA ARG A 149 15.50 10.24 -0.37
C ARG A 149 15.60 8.84 0.22
N ARG A 150 15.34 8.69 1.53
CA ARG A 150 15.35 7.39 2.20
C ARG A 150 14.23 6.47 1.70
N PHE A 151 13.03 7.00 1.49
CA PHE A 151 11.93 6.24 0.91
C PHE A 151 12.29 5.74 -0.48
N ARG A 152 12.92 6.56 -1.33
CA ARG A 152 13.35 6.09 -2.65
C ARG A 152 14.37 4.96 -2.55
N GLN A 153 15.41 5.11 -1.73
CA GLN A 153 16.41 4.06 -1.54
C GLN A 153 15.75 2.76 -1.05
N ASP A 154 14.93 2.83 -0.01
CA ASP A 154 14.30 1.64 0.58
C ASP A 154 13.24 0.99 -0.33
N PHE A 155 12.40 1.76 -1.02
CA PHE A 155 11.33 1.21 -1.85
C PHE A 155 11.82 0.66 -3.19
N PHE A 156 12.80 1.29 -3.83
CA PHE A 156 13.18 0.95 -5.20
C PHE A 156 14.32 -0.07 -5.29
N ASP A 157 15.11 -0.21 -4.23
CA ASP A 157 16.11 -1.29 -4.16
C ASP A 157 15.45 -2.65 -3.83
N ARG A 158 14.19 -2.62 -3.35
CA ARG A 158 13.41 -3.83 -3.05
C ARG A 158 12.58 -4.28 -4.26
N TYR A 159 12.42 -5.60 -4.39
CA TYR A 159 11.58 -6.24 -5.42
C TYR A 159 12.04 -6.05 -6.87
N VAL A 160 13.30 -5.69 -7.11
CA VAL A 160 13.88 -5.55 -8.46
C VAL A 160 13.70 -6.85 -9.26
N GLU A 161 13.95 -8.00 -8.63
CA GLU A 161 13.81 -9.32 -9.26
C GLU A 161 12.36 -9.70 -9.59
N LEU A 162 11.38 -9.06 -8.95
CA LEU A 162 9.96 -9.32 -9.19
C LEU A 162 9.34 -8.39 -10.23
N GLN A 163 10.06 -7.37 -10.72
CA GLN A 163 9.48 -6.36 -11.61
C GLN A 163 8.83 -6.95 -12.86
N GLU A 164 9.42 -8.00 -13.44
CA GLU A 164 8.83 -8.69 -14.59
C GLU A 164 7.49 -9.35 -14.26
N LEU A 165 7.40 -10.02 -13.11
CA LEU A 165 6.16 -10.62 -12.63
C LEU A 165 5.09 -9.56 -12.35
N LEU A 166 5.47 -8.47 -11.66
CA LEU A 166 4.55 -7.40 -11.28
C LEU A 166 4.01 -6.66 -12.51
N ASN A 167 4.86 -6.39 -13.49
CA ASN A 167 4.48 -5.79 -14.76
C ASN A 167 3.54 -6.71 -15.56
N SER A 168 3.85 -8.01 -15.60
CA SER A 168 3.00 -8.99 -16.28
C SER A 168 1.64 -9.13 -15.61
N ALA A 169 1.60 -9.19 -14.28
CA ALA A 169 0.36 -9.23 -13.51
C ALA A 169 -0.49 -7.97 -13.75
N SER A 170 0.14 -6.81 -13.88
CA SER A 170 -0.53 -5.53 -14.19
C SER A 170 -1.09 -5.53 -15.62
N ALA A 171 -0.33 -6.03 -16.59
CA ALA A 171 -0.76 -6.11 -17.99
C ALA A 171 -1.99 -7.00 -18.20
N LEU A 172 -2.10 -8.08 -17.41
CA LEU A 172 -3.22 -9.01 -17.43
C LEU A 172 -4.47 -8.48 -16.69
N ASP A 173 -4.35 -7.40 -15.93
CA ASP A 173 -5.48 -6.76 -15.27
C ASP A 173 -6.09 -5.69 -16.19
N PRO A 174 -7.39 -5.80 -16.55
CA PRO A 174 -8.05 -4.84 -17.44
C PRO A 174 -7.93 -3.38 -16.99
N ARG A 175 -7.76 -3.12 -15.69
CA ARG A 175 -7.61 -1.77 -15.12
C ARG A 175 -6.25 -1.14 -15.44
N PHE A 176 -5.22 -1.96 -15.70
CA PHE A 176 -3.84 -1.53 -15.89
C PHE A 176 -3.24 -2.05 -17.21
N LYS A 177 -4.04 -2.66 -18.07
CA LYS A 177 -3.62 -3.26 -19.35
C LYS A 177 -2.75 -2.34 -20.19
N ASP A 178 -3.01 -1.04 -20.21
CA ASP A 178 -2.27 -0.09 -21.08
C ASP A 178 -0.88 0.27 -20.51
N LEU A 179 -0.54 -0.22 -19.31
CA LEU A 179 0.74 -0.05 -18.63
C LEU A 179 1.23 1.42 -18.59
N THR A 180 0.30 2.37 -18.49
CA THR A 180 0.59 3.83 -18.57
C THR A 180 1.50 4.34 -17.45
N PHE A 181 1.77 3.52 -16.44
CA PHE A 181 2.70 3.82 -15.35
C PHE A 181 4.16 3.61 -15.72
N LEU A 182 4.46 2.89 -16.82
CA LEU A 182 5.79 2.77 -17.41
C LEU A 182 5.96 3.87 -18.44
N ASP A 183 6.91 4.78 -18.29
CA ASP A 183 7.08 5.90 -19.23
C ASP A 183 7.71 5.46 -20.57
N ASP A 184 8.44 4.35 -20.58
CA ASP A 184 9.12 3.78 -21.74
C ASP A 184 8.22 2.84 -22.57
N VAL A 185 8.08 3.11 -23.87
CA VAL A 185 7.24 2.34 -24.79
C VAL A 185 7.87 0.97 -25.09
N ASP A 186 9.19 0.93 -25.27
CA ASP A 186 9.91 -0.31 -25.59
C ASP A 186 9.75 -1.35 -24.47
N SER A 187 9.80 -0.90 -23.21
CA SER A 187 9.51 -1.73 -22.04
C SER A 187 8.10 -2.33 -22.07
N ARG A 188 7.08 -1.56 -22.47
CA ARG A 188 5.70 -2.05 -22.56
C ARG A 188 5.57 -3.12 -23.63
N ASP A 189 6.14 -2.88 -24.80
CA ASP A 189 6.11 -3.83 -25.92
C ASP A 189 6.83 -5.13 -25.57
N LEU A 190 7.98 -5.03 -24.88
CA LEU A 190 8.72 -6.19 -24.39
C LEU A 190 7.90 -7.04 -23.42
N ILE A 191 7.15 -6.42 -22.51
CA ILE A 191 6.26 -7.13 -21.58
C ILE A 191 5.17 -7.89 -22.34
N PHE A 192 4.49 -7.24 -23.29
CA PHE A 192 3.46 -7.90 -24.09
C PHE A 192 4.00 -9.02 -24.96
N MET A 193 5.19 -8.83 -25.55
CA MET A 193 5.86 -9.87 -26.33
C MET A 193 6.16 -11.10 -25.46
N LYS A 194 6.68 -10.91 -24.24
CA LYS A 194 6.95 -12.00 -23.30
C LYS A 194 5.68 -12.75 -22.89
N ILE A 195 4.62 -12.03 -22.54
CA ILE A 195 3.31 -12.63 -22.20
C ILE A 195 2.79 -13.44 -23.38
N THR A 196 2.82 -12.88 -24.59
CA THR A 196 2.36 -13.56 -25.81
C THR A 196 3.15 -14.84 -26.07
N ALA A 197 4.48 -14.79 -25.95
CA ALA A 197 5.34 -15.95 -26.11
C ALA A 197 5.00 -17.06 -25.09
N GLU A 198 4.69 -16.70 -23.85
CA GLU A 198 4.33 -17.66 -22.82
C GLU A 198 2.96 -18.31 -23.09
N VAL A 199 1.97 -17.52 -23.55
CA VAL A 199 0.65 -18.03 -23.98
C VAL A 199 0.78 -19.02 -25.15
N VAL A 200 1.62 -18.72 -26.14
CA VAL A 200 1.87 -19.63 -27.27
C VAL A 200 2.45 -20.96 -26.79
N LYS A 201 3.46 -20.93 -25.90
CA LYS A 201 4.04 -22.16 -25.32
C LYS A 201 3.01 -22.96 -24.53
N MET A 202 2.12 -22.31 -23.78
CA MET A 202 1.06 -22.97 -23.02
C MET A 202 0.09 -23.69 -23.96
N ASN A 203 -0.32 -23.03 -25.04
CA ASN A 203 -1.20 -23.61 -26.05
C ASN A 203 -0.54 -24.81 -26.78
N GLU A 204 0.74 -24.72 -27.16
CA GLU A 204 1.49 -25.84 -27.74
C GLU A 204 1.64 -27.03 -26.78
N LYS A 205 1.73 -26.77 -25.47
CA LYS A 205 1.78 -27.83 -24.45
C LYS A 205 0.41 -28.49 -24.28
N GLU A 206 -0.66 -27.71 -24.28
CA GLU A 206 -2.05 -28.20 -24.21
C GLU A 206 -2.41 -29.07 -25.43
N GLN A 207 -2.02 -28.64 -26.62
CA GLN A 207 -2.19 -29.42 -27.86
C GLN A 207 -1.42 -30.75 -27.84
N ARG A 208 -0.22 -30.79 -27.24
CA ARG A 208 0.54 -32.05 -27.07
C ARG A 208 -0.13 -33.02 -26.09
N LEU A 209 -0.72 -32.53 -25.02
CA LEU A 209 -1.42 -33.35 -24.02
C LEU A 209 -2.74 -33.90 -24.58
N THR A 210 -3.51 -33.07 -25.28
CA THR A 210 -4.77 -33.48 -25.92
C THR A 210 -4.54 -34.37 -27.16
N GLY A 211 -3.43 -34.18 -27.88
CA GLY A 211 -3.04 -35.04 -29.01
C GLY A 211 -2.50 -36.42 -28.61
N SER A 212 -1.95 -36.59 -27.40
CA SER A 212 -1.50 -37.90 -26.93
C SER A 212 -2.65 -38.83 -26.50
N ASP A 213 -3.79 -38.27 -26.10
CA ASP A 213 -4.97 -39.05 -25.70
C ASP A 213 -5.71 -39.68 -26.89
N LEU A 214 -5.57 -39.13 -28.10
CA LEU A 214 -6.10 -39.73 -29.33
C LEU A 214 -5.30 -40.94 -29.81
N CYS A 215 -4.01 -41.03 -29.47
CA CYS A 215 -3.16 -42.18 -29.85
C CYS A 215 -3.32 -43.40 -28.92
N GLN A 216 -4.01 -43.29 -27.78
CA GLN A 216 -4.24 -44.41 -26.86
C GLN A 216 -5.59 -45.12 -27.07
N ALA A 217 -6.47 -44.61 -27.93
CA ALA A 217 -7.78 -45.21 -28.20
C ALA A 217 -7.79 -46.19 -29.40
N GLU A 218 -6.71 -46.33 -30.16
CA GLU A 218 -6.67 -47.17 -31.39
C GLU A 218 -5.95 -48.52 -31.24
N THR A 219 -5.62 -48.98 -30.03
CA THR A 219 -4.84 -50.22 -29.82
C THR A 219 -5.51 -51.34 -29.03
N GLU A 220 -6.84 -51.43 -29.02
CA GLU A 220 -7.53 -52.68 -28.64
C GLU A 220 -8.20 -53.33 -29.86
N CYS A 221 -7.38 -53.91 -30.74
CA CYS A 221 -7.84 -54.90 -31.71
C CYS A 221 -7.86 -56.27 -31.01
N VAL A 222 -9.02 -56.65 -30.48
CA VAL A 222 -9.24 -57.96 -29.83
C VAL A 222 -9.18 -59.08 -30.87
N PRO A 223 -8.30 -60.10 -30.76
CA PRO A 223 -8.34 -61.23 -31.68
C PRO A 223 -9.46 -62.21 -31.27
N ALA A 224 -10.24 -62.67 -32.27
CA ALA A 224 -11.29 -63.66 -32.11
C ALA A 224 -10.72 -65.04 -31.71
N PRO A 225 -11.46 -65.85 -30.91
CA PRO A 225 -10.97 -67.15 -30.45
C PRO A 225 -11.11 -68.25 -31.51
N PRO A 226 -10.26 -69.31 -31.48
CA PRO A 226 -10.27 -70.37 -32.48
C PRO A 226 -11.32 -71.43 -32.17
N GLY A 227 -12.21 -71.69 -33.14
CA GLY A 227 -13.22 -72.75 -33.10
C GLY A 227 -13.00 -73.78 -34.21
N MET A 228 -12.85 -75.03 -33.79
CA MET A 228 -12.60 -76.30 -34.49
C MET A 228 -13.31 -76.57 -35.84
N ALA A 229 -12.52 -77.14 -36.76
CA ALA A 229 -12.78 -78.27 -37.68
C ALA A 229 -14.21 -78.59 -38.17
N ALA A 230 -14.42 -78.57 -39.50
CA ALA A 230 -14.48 -79.77 -40.34
C ALA A 230 -15.11 -79.44 -41.71
N CYS A 231 -14.46 -79.90 -42.77
CA CYS A 231 -14.94 -79.86 -44.14
C CYS A 231 -15.66 -81.19 -44.43
N GLU A 232 -16.95 -81.13 -44.75
CA GLU A 232 -17.64 -82.20 -45.49
C GLU A 232 -18.29 -81.57 -46.73
N ARG A 233 -17.78 -81.94 -47.92
CA ARG A 233 -18.58 -81.96 -49.14
C ARG A 233 -18.34 -83.30 -49.83
N LEU A 234 -19.43 -84.05 -49.90
CA LEU A 234 -19.66 -85.28 -50.63
C LEU A 234 -18.95 -85.33 -51.99
N THR A 235 -18.16 -86.38 -52.23
CA THR A 235 -18.45 -87.47 -53.18
C THR A 235 -17.52 -88.64 -52.90
#